data_AF-A0A0E3V873-F1
#
_entry.id   AF-A0A0E3V873-F1
#
_cell.length_a   1.000
_cell.length_b   1.000
_cell.length_c   1.000
_cell.angle_alpha   90.00
_cell.angle_beta   90.00
_cell.angle_gamma   90.00
#
_symmetry.space_group_name_H-M   'P 1'
#
loop_
_entity.id
_entity.type
_entity.pdbx_description
1 polymer ?
#
loop_
_entity_poly.entity_id
_entity_poly.type
_entity_poly.pdbx_seq_one_letter_code
_entity_poly.pdbx_strand_id
1 'polypeptide(L)'
;MRTNLNLLWTGLLSAVLLAGCGSSKEEEKKDEESVSALGAVSAMKEMAAQAEEMQKDGPVETIDFRSLKELLPADADGLPRKEATGEKNGTAGFTISTANGKYANADDTESIELSIIDGGGSGMMMGLAAWSMLDMDKETADGYEKTSKIGDNKSYEKYDNGDKNGEVDVLVKKRFIVSAKGRGVSMDKIKAALDDIDLDKLSSLK
;
A
#
# COMPACT_ATOMS: atom_id res chain seq x y z
N MET A 1 45.94 36.43 29.22
CA MET A 1 45.52 35.02 29.32
C MET A 1 45.32 34.55 27.88
N ARG A 2 46.08 33.63 27.25
CA ARG A 2 46.51 32.27 27.68
C ARG A 2 45.32 31.56 28.32
N THR A 3 44.66 30.55 27.76
CA THR A 3 45.12 29.30 27.09
C THR A 3 44.07 28.86 26.02
N ASN A 4 44.20 27.83 25.14
CA ASN A 4 45.27 26.97 24.59
C ASN A 4 44.72 26.19 23.34
N LEU A 5 45.54 25.28 22.78
CA LEU A 5 45.18 23.94 22.28
C LEU A 5 45.08 23.70 20.74
N ASN A 6 46.20 23.20 20.18
CA ASN A 6 46.42 21.94 19.42
C ASN A 6 45.35 21.46 18.40
N LEU A 7 45.67 20.76 17.30
CA LEU A 7 46.83 19.92 16.97
C LEU A 7 47.32 20.11 15.50
N LEU A 8 48.61 19.89 15.29
CA LEU A 8 49.17 19.42 14.02
C LEU A 8 49.10 17.89 13.94
N TRP A 9 48.81 17.31 12.77
CA TRP A 9 49.42 16.04 12.39
C TRP A 9 49.65 15.95 10.87
N THR A 10 50.90 15.66 10.51
CA THR A 10 51.39 15.20 9.20
C THR A 10 50.65 13.93 8.74
N GLY A 11 50.58 13.55 7.45
CA GLY A 11 51.43 13.92 6.32
C GLY A 11 52.18 12.68 5.78
N LEU A 12 51.64 12.11 4.69
CA LEU A 12 52.29 11.33 3.63
C LEU A 12 53.33 10.23 3.97
N LEU A 13 53.02 8.95 3.63
CA LEU A 13 54.00 8.05 3.01
C LEU A 13 53.35 6.90 2.20
N SER A 14 53.92 6.61 1.03
CA SER A 14 53.50 5.54 0.10
C SER A 14 54.30 4.25 0.28
N ALA A 15 53.74 3.09 -0.08
CA ALA A 15 54.48 2.00 -0.73
C ALA A 15 53.54 0.97 -1.39
N VAL A 16 53.75 0.72 -2.69
CA VAL A 16 53.12 -0.37 -3.46
C VAL A 16 54.03 -1.59 -3.43
N LEU A 17 53.46 -2.80 -3.31
CA LEU A 17 54.12 -4.05 -3.71
C LEU A 17 53.13 -4.94 -4.48
N LEU A 18 53.49 -5.23 -5.74
CA LEU A 18 52.83 -6.20 -6.62
C LEU A 18 53.78 -7.39 -6.84
N ALA A 19 53.27 -8.62 -6.74
CA ALA A 19 53.81 -9.79 -7.44
C ALA A 19 52.79 -10.95 -7.41
N GLY A 20 52.37 -11.45 -8.57
CA GLY A 20 51.46 -12.60 -8.69
C GLY A 20 50.88 -12.73 -10.10
N CYS A 21 51.57 -13.46 -10.98
CA CYS A 21 51.23 -13.60 -12.40
C CYS A 21 50.55 -14.95 -12.67
N GLY A 22 49.56 -15.02 -13.57
CA GLY A 22 49.02 -16.30 -14.05
C GLY A 22 47.68 -16.29 -14.80
N SER A 23 47.76 -16.33 -16.14
CA SER A 23 46.78 -16.95 -17.07
C SER A 23 45.27 -16.63 -16.99
N SER A 24 44.82 -15.82 -17.95
CA SER A 24 43.65 -16.05 -18.82
C SER A 24 42.33 -16.63 -18.25
N LYS A 25 41.32 -15.75 -18.16
CA LYS A 25 39.98 -15.98 -18.75
C LYS A 25 39.19 -14.66 -18.76
N GLU A 26 38.96 -14.11 -19.94
CA GLU A 26 37.75 -13.31 -20.17
C GLU A 26 36.60 -14.31 -20.32
N GLU A 27 35.64 -14.28 -19.40
CA GLU A 27 34.35 -14.97 -19.51
C GLU A 27 33.33 -14.18 -18.70
N GLU A 28 32.12 -14.09 -19.24
CA GLU A 28 31.15 -13.02 -19.01
C GLU A 28 30.67 -12.84 -17.56
N LYS A 29 30.63 -11.58 -17.12
CA LYS A 29 29.76 -11.10 -16.01
C LYS A 29 29.02 -9.82 -16.40
N LYS A 30 28.05 -10.00 -17.29
CA LYS A 30 26.74 -9.31 -17.29
C LYS A 30 25.75 -10.49 -17.25
N ASP A 31 24.74 -10.54 -16.38
CA ASP A 31 23.55 -9.67 -16.45
C ASP A 31 22.85 -9.45 -15.08
N GLU A 32 23.47 -9.79 -13.95
CA GLU A 32 22.78 -9.73 -12.64
C GLU A 32 22.73 -8.33 -11.99
N GLU A 33 23.78 -7.50 -12.13
CA GLU A 33 23.79 -6.14 -11.55
C GLU A 33 22.88 -5.15 -12.29
N SER A 34 22.72 -5.31 -13.61
CA SER A 34 21.93 -4.40 -14.44
C SER A 34 20.43 -4.46 -14.13
N VAL A 35 19.89 -5.65 -13.86
CA VAL A 35 18.46 -5.84 -13.56
C VAL A 35 18.07 -5.20 -12.23
N SER A 36 18.90 -5.37 -11.19
CA SER A 36 18.69 -4.76 -9.87
C SER A 36 18.79 -3.23 -9.93
N ALA A 37 19.82 -2.70 -10.59
CA ALA A 37 20.01 -1.26 -10.74
C ALA A 37 18.88 -0.59 -11.55
N LEU A 38 18.39 -1.22 -12.62
CA LEU A 38 17.29 -0.70 -13.43
C LEU A 38 15.96 -0.67 -12.64
N GLY A 39 15.65 -1.74 -11.90
CA GLY A 39 14.44 -1.79 -11.05
C GLY A 39 14.45 -0.75 -9.92
N ALA A 40 15.61 -0.53 -9.29
CA ALA A 40 15.77 0.52 -8.29
C ALA A 40 15.59 1.94 -8.88
N VAL A 41 16.09 2.17 -10.09
CA VAL A 41 15.94 3.45 -10.80
C VAL A 41 14.50 3.70 -11.27
N SER A 42 13.77 2.69 -11.74
CA SER A 42 12.35 2.87 -12.10
C SER A 42 11.50 3.17 -10.87
N ALA A 43 11.66 2.43 -9.77
CA ALA A 43 10.94 2.68 -8.52
C ALA A 43 11.23 4.09 -7.97
N MET A 44 12.49 4.53 -7.98
CA MET A 44 12.87 5.89 -7.56
C MET A 44 12.23 6.97 -8.45
N LYS A 45 12.11 6.72 -9.76
CA LYS A 45 11.49 7.66 -10.71
C LYS A 45 9.98 7.75 -10.52
N GLU A 46 9.30 6.64 -10.25
CA GLU A 46 7.86 6.65 -9.94
C GLU A 46 7.58 7.35 -8.61
N MET A 47 8.40 7.10 -7.58
CA MET A 47 8.30 7.79 -6.29
C MET A 47 8.50 9.32 -6.45
N ALA A 48 9.47 9.75 -7.27
CA ALA A 48 9.66 11.16 -7.58
C ALA A 48 8.47 11.77 -8.34
N ALA A 49 7.90 11.05 -9.31
CA ALA A 49 6.73 11.50 -10.06
C ALA A 49 5.49 11.66 -9.16
N GLN A 50 5.22 10.69 -8.27
CA GLN A 50 4.13 10.80 -7.29
C GLN A 50 4.37 11.94 -6.29
N ALA A 51 5.62 12.16 -5.85
CA ALA A 51 5.96 13.28 -4.98
C ALA A 51 5.70 14.64 -5.64
N GLU A 52 6.03 14.80 -6.93
CA GLU A 52 5.69 16.01 -7.69
C GLU A 52 4.17 16.19 -7.91
N GLU A 53 3.44 15.11 -8.15
CA GLU A 53 1.98 15.12 -8.35
C GLU A 53 1.27 15.56 -7.06
N MET A 54 1.64 14.97 -5.92
CA MET A 54 1.15 15.39 -4.59
C MET A 54 1.49 16.85 -4.25
N GLN A 55 2.63 17.38 -4.72
CA GLN A 55 2.96 18.80 -4.54
C GLN A 55 2.14 19.74 -5.44
N LYS A 56 1.63 19.26 -6.59
CA LYS A 56 0.82 20.05 -7.53
C LYS A 56 -0.65 20.09 -7.10
N ASP A 57 -1.21 18.95 -6.72
CA ASP A 57 -2.64 18.84 -6.38
C ASP A 57 -2.92 19.08 -4.89
N GLY A 58 -1.95 18.77 -4.01
CA GLY A 58 -2.06 18.97 -2.57
C GLY A 58 -3.10 18.08 -1.88
N PRO A 59 -3.18 18.14 -0.53
CA PRO A 59 -4.29 17.52 0.18
C PRO A 59 -5.60 18.30 -0.09
N VAL A 60 -6.64 17.60 -0.53
CA VAL A 60 -7.99 18.13 -0.76
C VAL A 60 -8.89 17.87 0.44
N GLU A 61 -10.03 18.59 0.53
CA GLU A 61 -11.00 18.36 1.59
C GLU A 61 -11.62 16.95 1.47
N THR A 62 -11.65 16.22 2.58
CA THR A 62 -12.25 14.88 2.63
C THR A 62 -13.77 14.92 2.44
N ILE A 63 -14.31 13.99 1.65
CA ILE A 63 -15.75 13.71 1.50
C ILE A 63 -16.39 13.55 2.89
N ASP A 64 -17.63 13.99 3.08
CA ASP A 64 -18.34 13.72 4.33
C ASP A 64 -18.60 12.21 4.51
N PHE A 65 -18.34 11.69 5.70
CA PHE A 65 -18.47 10.25 5.97
C PHE A 65 -19.87 9.70 5.70
N ARG A 66 -20.92 10.56 5.71
CA ARG A 66 -22.29 10.15 5.38
C ARG A 66 -22.38 9.73 3.91
N SER A 67 -21.77 10.46 3.00
CA SER A 67 -21.71 10.13 1.57
C SER A 67 -20.86 8.90 1.30
N LEU A 68 -19.78 8.67 2.06
CA LEU A 68 -19.04 7.40 2.00
C LEU A 68 -19.88 6.24 2.53
N LYS A 69 -20.62 6.45 3.62
CA LYS A 69 -21.49 5.43 4.24
C LYS A 69 -22.69 5.04 3.37
N GLU A 70 -23.14 5.93 2.49
CA GLU A 70 -24.15 5.64 1.45
C GLU A 70 -23.64 4.69 0.35
N LEU A 71 -22.31 4.47 0.24
CA LEU A 71 -21.72 3.49 -0.68
C LEU A 71 -21.56 2.09 -0.05
N LEU A 72 -21.80 1.94 1.25
CA LEU A 72 -21.78 0.63 1.90
C LEU A 72 -23.05 -0.15 1.55
N PRO A 73 -22.96 -1.37 0.99
CA PRO A 73 -24.11 -2.16 0.59
C PRO A 73 -24.98 -2.59 1.78
N ALA A 74 -26.18 -3.11 1.51
CA ALA A 74 -27.10 -3.60 2.54
C ALA A 74 -26.79 -5.05 3.00
N ASP A 75 -26.02 -5.76 2.20
CA ASP A 75 -25.63 -7.16 2.29
C ASP A 75 -24.19 -7.30 1.76
N ALA A 76 -23.51 -8.40 2.05
CA ALA A 76 -22.18 -8.72 1.52
C ALA A 76 -22.12 -10.21 1.17
N ASP A 77 -22.49 -10.56 -0.07
CA ASP A 77 -22.61 -11.94 -0.56
C ASP A 77 -23.40 -12.87 0.40
N GLY A 78 -24.63 -12.46 0.71
CA GLY A 78 -25.54 -13.16 1.62
C GLY A 78 -25.27 -12.96 3.12
N LEU A 79 -24.28 -12.13 3.50
CA LEU A 79 -24.08 -11.71 4.87
C LEU A 79 -24.85 -10.39 5.16
N PRO A 80 -25.93 -10.42 5.95
CA PRO A 80 -26.69 -9.21 6.25
C PRO A 80 -25.87 -8.21 7.07
N ARG A 81 -25.99 -6.92 6.73
CA ARG A 81 -25.32 -5.84 7.46
C ARG A 81 -25.85 -5.72 8.89
N LYS A 82 -24.94 -5.85 9.86
CA LYS A 82 -25.18 -5.67 11.30
C LYS A 82 -25.02 -4.23 11.73
N GLU A 83 -24.02 -3.55 11.17
CA GLU A 83 -23.61 -2.21 11.59
C GLU A 83 -23.16 -1.39 10.36
N ALA A 84 -23.44 -0.08 10.38
CA ALA A 84 -22.91 0.89 9.44
C ALA A 84 -22.54 2.18 10.19
N THR A 85 -21.24 2.37 10.44
CA THR A 85 -20.69 3.56 11.10
C THR A 85 -19.96 4.44 10.10
N GLY A 86 -19.65 5.66 10.54
CA GLY A 86 -18.71 6.53 9.86
C GLY A 86 -18.38 7.72 10.74
N GLU A 87 -17.21 8.28 10.49
CA GLU A 87 -16.63 9.36 11.28
C GLU A 87 -15.70 10.23 10.44
N LYS A 88 -15.46 11.45 10.89
CA LYS A 88 -14.45 12.35 10.33
C LYS A 88 -13.56 12.82 11.47
N ASN A 89 -12.29 12.44 11.43
CA ASN A 89 -11.29 12.75 12.44
C ASN A 89 -10.17 13.59 11.81
N GLY A 90 -9.60 14.52 12.57
CA GLY A 90 -8.54 15.39 12.07
C GLY A 90 -7.52 15.78 13.13
N THR A 91 -6.24 15.80 12.75
CA THR A 91 -5.12 16.18 13.62
C THR A 91 -3.94 16.67 12.80
N ALA A 92 -3.15 17.60 13.35
CA ALA A 92 -1.92 18.13 12.73
C ALA A 92 -2.06 18.62 11.26
N GLY A 93 -3.24 19.11 10.87
CA GLY A 93 -3.52 19.58 9.51
C GLY A 93 -4.00 18.51 8.53
N PHE A 94 -4.12 17.25 8.97
CA PHE A 94 -4.70 16.16 8.21
C PHE A 94 -6.14 15.90 8.67
N THR A 95 -6.99 15.48 7.73
CA THR A 95 -8.33 14.97 7.98
C THR A 95 -8.46 13.60 7.33
N ILE A 96 -9.13 12.67 8.01
CA ILE A 96 -9.55 11.39 7.48
C ILE A 96 -11.06 11.28 7.67
N SER A 97 -11.75 10.84 6.61
CA SER A 97 -13.17 10.52 6.64
C SER A 97 -13.33 9.04 6.34
N THR A 98 -14.03 8.31 7.20
CA THR A 98 -14.13 6.85 7.15
C THR A 98 -15.58 6.42 7.23
N ALA A 99 -15.98 5.44 6.43
CA ALA A 99 -17.20 4.67 6.63
C ALA A 99 -16.88 3.18 6.78
N ASN A 100 -17.52 2.50 7.74
CA ASN A 100 -17.31 1.08 7.99
C ASN A 100 -18.65 0.34 8.03
N GLY A 101 -18.73 -0.81 7.37
CA GLY A 101 -19.88 -1.72 7.40
C GLY A 101 -19.44 -3.09 7.91
N LYS A 102 -20.19 -3.65 8.86
CA LYS A 102 -19.96 -5.02 9.35
C LYS A 102 -21.10 -5.91 8.93
N TYR A 103 -20.77 -7.06 8.36
CA TYR A 103 -21.66 -8.04 7.77
C TYR A 103 -21.31 -9.39 8.36
N ALA A 104 -22.31 -10.15 8.81
CA ALA A 104 -22.07 -11.48 9.36
C ALA A 104 -23.32 -12.37 9.25
N ASN A 105 -23.13 -13.68 9.34
CA ASN A 105 -24.23 -14.64 9.40
C ASN A 105 -24.91 -14.62 10.81
N ALA A 106 -25.63 -15.67 11.20
CA ALA A 106 -26.43 -15.66 12.44
C ALA A 106 -25.62 -16.01 13.70
N ASP A 107 -24.51 -16.72 13.54
CA ASP A 107 -23.64 -17.23 14.63
C ASP A 107 -22.22 -16.62 14.59
N ASP A 108 -22.03 -15.59 13.77
CA ASP A 108 -20.78 -14.85 13.53
C ASP A 108 -19.59 -15.71 13.05
N THR A 109 -19.86 -16.92 12.52
CA THR A 109 -18.83 -17.81 11.95
C THR A 109 -18.32 -17.36 10.58
N GLU A 110 -19.16 -16.66 9.80
CA GLU A 110 -18.77 -15.95 8.59
C GLU A 110 -18.97 -14.45 8.81
N SER A 111 -17.95 -13.64 8.52
CA SER A 111 -18.06 -12.18 8.58
C SER A 111 -17.21 -11.47 7.53
N ILE A 112 -17.71 -10.33 7.06
CA ILE A 112 -16.99 -9.36 6.22
C ILE A 112 -17.06 -8.00 6.90
N GLU A 113 -15.95 -7.27 6.92
CA GLU A 113 -15.90 -5.85 7.25
C GLU A 113 -15.46 -5.06 6.00
N LEU A 114 -16.32 -4.14 5.55
CA LEU A 114 -16.04 -3.23 4.44
C LEU A 114 -15.68 -1.86 5.01
N SER A 115 -14.59 -1.25 4.54
CA SER A 115 -14.15 0.09 4.92
C SER A 115 -13.90 0.95 3.70
N ILE A 116 -14.30 2.22 3.78
CA ILE A 116 -13.99 3.25 2.78
C ILE A 116 -13.33 4.41 3.52
N ILE A 117 -12.06 4.68 3.19
CA ILE A 117 -11.22 5.71 3.82
C ILE A 117 -10.90 6.77 2.77
N ASP A 118 -11.28 8.03 3.03
CA ASP A 118 -10.79 9.20 2.30
C ASP A 118 -9.78 9.96 3.17
N GLY A 119 -8.49 9.88 2.82
CA GLY A 119 -7.42 10.65 3.44
C GLY A 119 -7.13 11.99 2.74
N GLY A 120 -8.00 12.43 1.81
CA GLY A 120 -7.86 13.68 1.07
C GLY A 120 -6.63 13.74 0.16
N GLY A 121 -6.07 12.59 -0.25
CA GLY A 121 -4.79 12.54 -0.98
C GLY A 121 -3.57 12.95 -0.13
N SER A 122 -3.69 13.00 1.20
CA SER A 122 -2.58 13.38 2.08
C SER A 122 -1.44 12.35 2.08
N GLY A 123 -0.23 12.78 2.45
CA GLY A 123 0.93 11.88 2.59
C GLY A 123 0.73 10.75 3.62
N MET A 124 -0.22 10.91 4.56
CA MET A 124 -0.63 9.83 5.47
C MET A 124 -1.36 8.70 4.71
N MET A 125 -2.16 9.05 3.70
CA MET A 125 -2.84 8.09 2.83
C MET A 125 -1.83 7.26 2.03
N MET A 126 -0.76 7.88 1.53
CA MET A 126 0.33 7.16 0.85
C MET A 126 1.10 6.19 1.76
N GLY A 127 1.20 6.51 3.07
CA GLY A 127 1.77 5.59 4.05
C GLY A 127 0.89 4.34 4.27
N LEU A 128 -0.43 4.52 4.31
CA LEU A 128 -1.40 3.42 4.40
C LEU A 128 -1.48 2.61 3.10
N ALA A 129 -1.33 3.27 1.95
CA ALA A 129 -1.32 2.66 0.63
C ALA A 129 0.07 2.21 0.15
N ALA A 130 1.08 2.09 1.04
CA ALA A 130 2.47 1.86 0.62
C ALA A 130 2.66 0.57 -0.21
N TRP A 131 1.79 -0.43 0.00
CA TRP A 131 1.71 -1.65 -0.82
C TRP A 131 1.43 -1.38 -2.31
N SER A 132 0.78 -0.27 -2.67
CA SER A 132 0.40 0.02 -4.06
C SER A 132 1.59 0.37 -4.96
N MET A 133 2.73 0.75 -4.34
CA MET A 133 4.01 1.00 -5.00
C MET A 133 4.86 -0.26 -5.16
N LEU A 134 4.40 -1.40 -4.65
CA LEU A 134 5.08 -2.68 -4.78
C LEU A 134 4.46 -3.49 -5.92
N ASP A 135 5.30 -4.29 -6.57
CA ASP A 135 4.88 -5.44 -7.35
C ASP A 135 5.29 -6.68 -6.56
N MET A 136 4.31 -7.27 -5.88
CA MET A 136 4.46 -8.41 -4.98
C MET A 136 3.61 -9.56 -5.48
N ASP A 137 4.19 -10.75 -5.50
CA ASP A 137 3.49 -12.01 -5.70
C ASP A 137 4.21 -13.07 -4.86
N LYS A 138 3.51 -13.62 -3.87
CA LYS A 138 4.08 -14.48 -2.82
C LYS A 138 3.06 -15.53 -2.41
N GLU A 139 3.47 -16.78 -2.46
CA GLU A 139 2.67 -17.94 -2.07
C GLU A 139 3.41 -18.73 -0.97
N THR A 140 2.65 -19.33 -0.06
CA THR A 140 3.13 -20.27 0.97
C THR A 140 2.26 -21.53 0.95
N ALA A 141 2.59 -22.53 1.75
CA ALA A 141 1.75 -23.73 1.88
C ALA A 141 0.32 -23.41 2.38
N ASP A 142 0.17 -22.31 3.13
CA ASP A 142 -1.04 -21.98 3.89
C ASP A 142 -1.77 -20.75 3.35
N GLY A 143 -1.25 -20.05 2.32
CA GLY A 143 -1.86 -18.80 1.85
C GLY A 143 -1.05 -18.06 0.79
N TYR A 144 -1.49 -16.84 0.48
CA TYR A 144 -0.79 -15.95 -0.46
C TYR A 144 -0.90 -14.48 -0.08
N GLU A 145 -0.05 -13.66 -0.70
CA GLU A 145 0.02 -12.22 -0.56
C GLU A 145 0.49 -11.62 -1.89
N LYS A 146 -0.31 -10.79 -2.54
CA LYS A 146 0.02 -10.21 -3.85
C LYS A 146 -0.54 -8.81 -4.05
N THR A 147 0.03 -8.08 -4.98
CA THR A 147 -0.51 -6.84 -5.53
C THR A 147 -0.98 -7.07 -6.97
N SER A 148 -2.16 -6.59 -7.32
CA SER A 148 -2.76 -6.80 -8.64
C SER A 148 -3.50 -5.54 -9.10
N LYS A 149 -4.58 -5.70 -9.87
CA LYS A 149 -5.54 -4.65 -10.19
C LYS A 149 -6.97 -5.14 -10.02
N ILE A 150 -7.85 -4.25 -9.58
CA ILE A 150 -9.31 -4.38 -9.65
C ILE A 150 -9.81 -3.20 -10.50
N GLY A 151 -10.30 -3.52 -11.70
CA GLY A 151 -10.45 -2.54 -12.78
C GLY A 151 -9.10 -1.88 -13.13
N ASP A 152 -9.08 -0.56 -13.21
CA ASP A 152 -7.85 0.22 -13.42
C ASP A 152 -7.07 0.52 -12.11
N ASN A 153 -7.65 0.22 -10.95
CA ASN A 153 -7.09 0.58 -9.64
C ASN A 153 -6.06 -0.47 -9.18
N LYS A 154 -4.95 -0.02 -8.57
CA LYS A 154 -4.00 -0.93 -7.89
C LYS A 154 -4.71 -1.57 -6.70
N SER A 155 -4.54 -2.87 -6.54
CA SER A 155 -5.09 -3.64 -5.41
C SER A 155 -4.01 -4.45 -4.69
N TYR A 156 -4.29 -4.78 -3.44
CA TYR A 156 -3.56 -5.74 -2.62
C TYR A 156 -4.52 -6.84 -2.19
N GLU A 157 -4.06 -8.08 -2.22
CA GLU A 157 -4.81 -9.25 -1.78
C GLU A 157 -3.93 -10.09 -0.85
N LYS A 158 -4.48 -10.49 0.29
CA LYS A 158 -3.88 -11.46 1.20
C LYS A 158 -4.92 -12.48 1.62
N TYR A 159 -4.51 -13.75 1.69
CA TYR A 159 -5.41 -14.82 2.08
C TYR A 159 -4.69 -15.93 2.85
N ASP A 160 -5.37 -16.43 3.89
CA ASP A 160 -5.01 -17.63 4.65
C ASP A 160 -6.04 -18.73 4.34
N ASN A 161 -5.55 -19.85 3.80
CA ASN A 161 -6.36 -20.99 3.38
C ASN A 161 -6.85 -21.85 4.57
N GLY A 162 -6.16 -21.80 5.71
CA GLY A 162 -6.46 -22.61 6.89
C GLY A 162 -7.69 -22.10 7.63
N ASP A 163 -7.64 -20.83 8.05
CA ASP A 163 -8.75 -20.18 8.77
C ASP A 163 -9.77 -19.50 7.84
N LYS A 164 -9.50 -19.44 6.52
CA LYS A 164 -10.28 -18.68 5.53
C LYS A 164 -10.43 -17.21 5.91
N ASN A 165 -9.29 -16.61 6.27
CA ASN A 165 -9.19 -15.20 6.59
C ASN A 165 -8.55 -14.45 5.41
N GLY A 166 -9.10 -13.31 5.03
CA GLY A 166 -8.66 -12.59 3.84
C GLY A 166 -8.80 -11.09 3.93
N GLU A 167 -8.03 -10.40 3.10
CA GLU A 167 -8.01 -8.96 2.96
C GLU A 167 -7.85 -8.60 1.48
N VAL A 168 -8.70 -7.70 0.99
CA VAL A 168 -8.58 -7.08 -0.33
C VAL A 168 -8.64 -5.57 -0.13
N ASP A 169 -7.59 -4.86 -0.52
CA ASP A 169 -7.54 -3.40 -0.54
C ASP A 169 -7.46 -2.89 -1.98
N VAL A 170 -8.12 -1.78 -2.26
CA VAL A 170 -8.13 -1.11 -3.57
C VAL A 170 -7.88 0.39 -3.40
N LEU A 171 -6.85 0.91 -4.09
CA LEU A 171 -6.49 2.32 -4.08
C LEU A 171 -7.18 3.04 -5.25
N VAL A 172 -8.28 3.72 -4.97
CA VAL A 172 -9.06 4.45 -5.98
C VAL A 172 -8.55 5.90 -6.08
N LYS A 173 -8.20 6.32 -7.30
CA LYS A 173 -7.72 7.68 -7.64
C LYS A 173 -6.57 8.21 -6.77
N LYS A 174 -5.73 7.34 -6.18
CA LYS A 174 -4.67 7.69 -5.21
C LYS A 174 -5.18 8.43 -3.95
N ARG A 175 -6.48 8.40 -3.69
CA ARG A 175 -7.16 9.21 -2.65
C ARG A 175 -7.93 8.35 -1.66
N PHE A 176 -8.65 7.35 -2.16
CA PHE A 176 -9.49 6.49 -1.35
C PHE A 176 -8.87 5.10 -1.24
N ILE A 177 -8.87 4.52 -0.04
CA ILE A 177 -8.72 3.07 0.13
C ILE A 177 -10.11 2.48 0.36
N VAL A 178 -10.45 1.46 -0.42
CA VAL A 178 -11.58 0.57 -0.17
C VAL A 178 -11.02 -0.78 0.28
N SER A 179 -11.41 -1.23 1.46
CA SER A 179 -10.94 -2.48 2.08
C SER A 179 -12.10 -3.43 2.32
N ALA A 180 -11.89 -4.72 2.03
CA ALA A 180 -12.78 -5.81 2.41
C ALA A 180 -11.98 -6.86 3.20
N LYS A 181 -12.35 -7.08 4.47
CA LYS A 181 -11.71 -8.05 5.36
C LYS A 181 -12.69 -9.17 5.70
N GLY A 182 -12.39 -10.38 5.26
CA GLY A 182 -13.19 -11.57 5.51
C GLY A 182 -12.62 -12.44 6.63
N ARG A 183 -13.50 -13.06 7.42
CA ARG A 183 -13.19 -14.17 8.33
C ARG A 183 -14.15 -15.32 8.11
N GLY A 184 -13.61 -16.54 8.00
CA GLY A 184 -14.38 -17.76 7.72
C GLY A 184 -14.90 -17.87 6.28
N VAL A 185 -14.57 -16.95 5.38
CA VAL A 185 -15.17 -16.79 4.04
C VAL A 185 -14.13 -16.96 2.92
N SER A 186 -14.59 -17.39 1.74
CA SER A 186 -13.71 -17.50 0.56
C SER A 186 -13.23 -16.13 0.06
N MET A 187 -12.08 -16.09 -0.60
CA MET A 187 -11.61 -14.87 -1.28
C MET A 187 -12.63 -14.36 -2.31
N ASP A 188 -13.30 -15.25 -3.05
CA ASP A 188 -14.31 -14.86 -4.04
C ASP A 188 -15.48 -14.10 -3.38
N LYS A 189 -15.89 -14.53 -2.18
CA LYS A 189 -16.92 -13.89 -1.35
C LYS A 189 -16.48 -12.51 -0.83
N ILE A 190 -15.20 -12.36 -0.48
CA ILE A 190 -14.61 -11.06 -0.10
C ILE A 190 -14.61 -10.10 -1.30
N LYS A 191 -14.26 -10.59 -2.50
CA LYS A 191 -14.23 -9.78 -3.73
C LYS A 191 -15.63 -9.38 -4.19
N ALA A 192 -16.59 -10.29 -4.20
CA ALA A 192 -17.99 -9.98 -4.52
C ALA A 192 -18.55 -8.86 -3.62
N ALA A 193 -18.29 -8.92 -2.31
CA ALA A 193 -18.69 -7.88 -1.38
C ALA A 193 -17.97 -6.52 -1.58
N LEU A 194 -16.77 -6.52 -2.17
CA LEU A 194 -16.06 -5.29 -2.56
C LEU A 194 -16.60 -4.72 -3.87
N ASP A 195 -16.92 -5.59 -4.85
CA ASP A 195 -17.50 -5.21 -6.15
C ASP A 195 -18.90 -4.59 -6.01
N ASP A 196 -19.63 -4.89 -4.92
CA ASP A 196 -20.88 -4.22 -4.54
C ASP A 196 -20.70 -2.74 -4.13
N ILE A 197 -19.46 -2.27 -3.88
CA ILE A 197 -19.14 -0.86 -3.66
C ILE A 197 -18.90 -0.19 -5.02
N ASP A 198 -19.71 0.81 -5.36
CA ASP A 198 -19.60 1.59 -6.59
C ASP A 198 -18.30 2.44 -6.63
N LEU A 199 -17.20 1.81 -7.07
CA LEU A 199 -15.88 2.40 -7.17
C LEU A 199 -15.85 3.55 -8.19
N ASP A 200 -16.67 3.49 -9.25
CA ASP A 200 -16.76 4.54 -10.26
C ASP A 200 -17.38 5.82 -9.68
N LYS A 201 -18.50 5.68 -8.95
CA LYS A 201 -19.11 6.78 -8.19
C LYS A 201 -18.15 7.32 -7.15
N LEU A 202 -17.47 6.47 -6.37
CA LEU A 202 -16.42 6.90 -5.42
C LEU A 202 -15.34 7.73 -6.12
N SER A 203 -14.88 7.29 -7.29
CA SER A 203 -13.86 7.95 -8.09
C SER A 203 -14.27 9.32 -8.65
N SER A 204 -15.58 9.60 -8.67
CA SER A 204 -16.17 10.86 -9.15
C SER A 204 -16.37 11.92 -8.06
N LEU A 205 -16.25 11.54 -6.78
CA LEU A 205 -16.41 12.44 -5.64
C LEU A 205 -15.24 13.43 -5.54
N LYS A 206 -15.54 14.66 -5.13
CA LYS A 206 -14.58 15.77 -4.99
C LYS A 206 -14.56 16.29 -3.57
#